data_AF-A0A2B7WY39-F1
#
_entry.id   AF-A0A2B7WY39-F1
#
_cell.length_a   1.000
_cell.length_b   1.000
_cell.length_c   1.000
_cell.angle_alpha   90.00
_cell.angle_beta   90.00
_cell.angle_gamma   90.00
#
_symmetry.space_group_name_H-M   'P 1'
#
loop_
_entity.id
_entity.type
_entity.pdbx_description
1 polymer ?
#
loop_
_entity_poly.entity_id
_entity_poly.type
_entity_poly.pdbx_seq_one_letter_code
_entity_poly.pdbx_strand_id
1 'polypeptide(L)'
;MAEFRIYFFWEQEKTDLKYTKDYVVDETSAAPILDNTERCGIAADHRGMCRFNNNRLQSFRTAISALRRYARDAPDVTRTRHSRALKALQENKMYQAADNLRGIQPANSWLEAMNTLDAPAMDRVLH
;
A
#
# COMPACT_ATOMS: atom_id res chain seq x y z
N MET A 1 10.82 -2.73 2.77
CA MET A 1 10.19 -4.01 3.12
C MET A 1 8.81 -4.01 2.48
N ALA A 2 8.52 -4.93 1.57
CA ALA A 2 7.28 -4.88 0.78
C ALA A 2 6.02 -4.94 1.64
N GLU A 3 4.96 -4.29 1.16
CA GLU A 3 3.64 -4.23 1.80
C GLU A 3 2.86 -5.55 1.67
N PHE A 4 3.19 -6.38 0.69
CA PHE A 4 2.57 -7.68 0.51
C PHE A 4 3.62 -8.76 0.30
N ARG A 5 3.32 -9.98 0.75
CA ARG A 5 4.09 -11.18 0.44
C ARG A 5 3.29 -11.94 -0.61
N ILE A 6 3.81 -11.97 -1.83
CA ILE A 6 3.12 -12.56 -2.98
C ILE A 6 4.02 -13.64 -3.56
N TYR A 7 3.40 -14.79 -3.86
CA TYR A 7 4.04 -15.90 -4.55
C TYR A 7 3.23 -16.21 -5.80
N PHE A 8 3.83 -15.98 -6.97
CA PHE A 8 3.24 -16.24 -8.27
C PHE A 8 3.54 -17.67 -8.75
N PHE A 9 2.51 -18.32 -9.29
CA PHE A 9 2.59 -19.65 -9.87
C PHE A 9 2.04 -19.65 -11.29
N TRP A 10 2.67 -20.42 -12.17
CA TRP A 10 2.20 -20.68 -13.53
C TRP A 10 2.33 -22.16 -13.86
N GLU A 11 1.63 -22.59 -14.90
CA GLU A 11 1.65 -23.98 -15.34
C GLU A 11 2.82 -24.22 -16.32
N GLN A 12 3.46 -25.39 -16.25
CA GLN A 12 4.54 -25.78 -17.17
C GLN A 12 4.10 -26.86 -18.18
N GLU A 13 2.96 -27.50 -17.96
CA GLU A 13 2.37 -28.44 -18.91
C GLU A 13 1.11 -27.83 -19.53
N LYS A 14 0.92 -28.05 -20.83
CA LYS A 14 -0.25 -27.54 -21.55
C LYS A 14 -1.51 -28.27 -21.14
N THR A 15 -2.58 -27.53 -20.89
CA THR A 15 -3.89 -28.07 -20.59
C THR A 15 -4.57 -28.58 -21.86
N ASP A 16 -5.19 -29.76 -21.80
CA ASP A 16 -5.97 -30.29 -22.90
C ASP A 16 -7.36 -29.62 -22.95
N LEU A 17 -7.56 -28.79 -23.98
CA LEU A 17 -8.80 -28.04 -24.23
C LEU A 17 -9.66 -28.74 -25.30
N LYS A 18 -9.56 -30.07 -25.43
CA LYS A 18 -10.28 -30.96 -26.37
C LYS A 18 -9.86 -30.82 -27.83
N TYR A 19 -9.73 -29.60 -28.35
CA TYR A 19 -9.36 -29.32 -29.75
C TYR A 19 -7.92 -28.82 -29.90
N THR A 20 -7.36 -28.28 -28.82
CA THR A 20 -5.99 -27.76 -28.76
C THR A 20 -5.38 -28.06 -27.40
N LYS A 21 -4.04 -28.01 -27.33
CA LYS A 21 -3.30 -28.00 -26.08
C LYS A 21 -2.62 -26.66 -25.94
N ASP A 22 -2.96 -25.94 -24.88
CA ASP A 22 -2.39 -24.64 -24.62
C ASP A 22 -2.27 -24.35 -23.13
N TYR A 23 -1.52 -23.29 -22.82
CA TYR A 23 -1.43 -22.78 -21.48
C TYR A 23 -2.68 -21.95 -21.14
N VAL A 24 -3.34 -22.28 -20.03
CA VAL A 24 -4.40 -21.44 -19.46
C VAL A 24 -3.77 -20.30 -18.67
N VAL A 25 -2.71 -20.58 -17.92
CA VAL A 25 -1.97 -19.60 -17.12
C VAL A 25 -0.47 -19.71 -17.41
N ASP A 26 0.02 -18.87 -18.31
CA ASP A 26 1.45 -18.77 -18.64
C ASP A 26 2.24 -17.90 -17.66
N GLU A 27 3.57 -17.97 -17.73
CA GLU A 27 4.46 -17.20 -16.87
C GLU A 27 4.28 -15.68 -17.03
N THR A 28 4.11 -15.22 -18.27
CA THR A 28 4.04 -13.79 -18.58
C THR A 28 2.77 -13.14 -18.05
N SER A 29 1.67 -13.90 -18.01
CA SER A 29 0.38 -13.50 -17.46
C SER A 29 0.36 -13.59 -15.94
N ALA A 30 0.98 -14.62 -15.36
CA ALA A 30 0.82 -14.94 -13.94
C ALA A 30 1.87 -14.31 -13.04
N ALA A 31 3.06 -14.02 -13.58
CA ALA A 31 4.23 -13.69 -12.78
C ALA A 31 4.92 -12.42 -13.31
N PRO A 32 4.27 -11.24 -13.21
CA PRO A 32 4.88 -9.98 -13.58
C PRO A 32 6.13 -9.72 -12.74
N ILE A 33 7.08 -8.97 -13.31
CA ILE A 33 8.31 -8.59 -12.60
C ILE A 33 7.96 -7.51 -11.59
N LEU A 34 7.85 -7.92 -10.32
CA LEU A 34 7.60 -7.04 -9.19
C LEU A 34 8.61 -7.33 -8.08
N ASP A 35 9.18 -6.27 -7.50
CA ASP A 35 10.14 -6.39 -6.41
C ASP A 35 9.53 -7.08 -5.18
N ASN A 36 10.34 -7.87 -4.49
CA ASN A 36 9.97 -8.65 -3.30
C ASN A 36 8.85 -9.68 -3.51
N THR A 37 8.67 -10.17 -4.72
CA THR A 37 7.76 -11.29 -5.02
C THR A 37 8.52 -12.57 -5.32
N GLU A 38 7.89 -13.70 -5.02
CA GLU A 38 8.41 -15.02 -5.34
C GLU A 38 7.68 -15.57 -6.58
N ARG A 39 8.35 -16.40 -7.37
CA ARG A 39 7.88 -16.90 -8.66
C ARG A 39 8.29 -18.37 -8.80
N CYS A 40 7.35 -19.26 -9.14
CA CYS A 40 7.64 -20.68 -9.38
C CYS A 40 6.68 -21.29 -10.40
N GLY A 41 7.22 -21.93 -11.44
CA GLY A 41 6.43 -22.76 -12.33
C GLY A 41 6.14 -24.11 -11.72
N ILE A 42 4.90 -24.58 -11.89
CA ILE A 42 4.45 -25.88 -11.43
C ILE A 42 4.44 -26.85 -12.62
N ALA A 43 5.16 -27.96 -12.50
CA ALA A 43 5.17 -29.06 -13.47
C ALA A 43 3.84 -29.83 -13.45
N ALA A 44 2.78 -29.18 -13.93
CA ALA A 44 1.45 -29.71 -14.11
C ALA A 44 0.68 -28.83 -15.10
N ASP A 45 -0.44 -29.36 -15.60
CA ASP A 45 -1.47 -28.58 -16.30
C ASP A 45 -2.26 -27.68 -15.34
N HIS A 46 -3.17 -26.86 -15.89
CA HIS A 46 -3.97 -25.93 -15.09
C HIS A 46 -4.72 -26.64 -13.95
N ARG A 47 -5.28 -27.82 -14.23
CA ARG A 47 -6.00 -28.62 -13.24
C ARG A 47 -5.07 -29.13 -12.15
N GLY A 48 -3.90 -29.67 -12.50
CA GLY A 48 -2.94 -30.21 -11.55
C GLY A 48 -2.22 -29.14 -10.72
N MET A 49 -2.15 -27.90 -11.23
CA MET A 49 -1.67 -26.74 -10.49
C MET A 49 -2.69 -26.27 -9.44
N CYS A 50 -3.98 -26.16 -9.80
CA CYS A 50 -5.03 -25.64 -8.90
C CYS A 50 -5.67 -26.70 -8.01
N ARG A 51 -5.66 -27.97 -8.43
CA ARG A 51 -6.32 -29.08 -7.72
C ARG A 51 -5.30 -30.15 -7.37
N PHE A 52 -4.92 -30.18 -6.10
CA PHE A 52 -4.02 -31.19 -5.58
C PHE A 52 -4.75 -32.51 -5.34
N ASN A 53 -4.40 -33.55 -6.10
CA ASN A 53 -4.98 -34.88 -5.91
C ASN A 53 -4.44 -35.59 -4.65
N ASN A 54 -3.23 -35.22 -4.20
CA ASN A 54 -2.64 -35.74 -2.96
C ASN A 54 -1.59 -34.78 -2.39
N ASN A 55 -1.22 -34.97 -1.12
CA ASN A 55 -0.24 -34.14 -0.40
C ASN A 55 1.23 -34.48 -0.70
N ARG A 56 1.50 -35.52 -1.49
CA ARG A 56 2.85 -35.93 -1.91
C ARG A 56 3.29 -35.20 -3.18
N LEU A 57 2.35 -34.62 -3.94
CA LEU A 57 2.64 -33.81 -5.11
C LEU A 57 3.59 -32.66 -4.75
N GLN A 58 4.57 -32.44 -5.61
CA GLN A 58 5.52 -31.34 -5.45
C GLN A 58 4.81 -29.99 -5.40
N SER A 59 3.81 -29.78 -6.27
CA SER A 59 3.01 -28.56 -6.32
C SER A 59 2.33 -28.22 -4.99
N PHE A 60 1.71 -29.22 -4.36
CA PHE A 60 1.11 -29.08 -3.03
C PHE A 60 2.16 -28.72 -1.98
N ARG A 61 3.29 -29.42 -1.97
CA ARG A 61 4.36 -29.18 -0.99
C ARG A 61 4.97 -27.79 -1.14
N THR A 62 5.16 -27.32 -2.38
CA THR A 62 5.65 -25.97 -2.66
C THR A 62 4.68 -24.91 -2.13
N ALA A 63 3.40 -24.99 -2.48
CA ALA A 63 2.40 -24.03 -2.03
C ALA A 63 2.26 -24.01 -0.49
N ILE A 64 2.22 -25.19 0.15
CA ILE A 64 2.12 -25.31 1.61
C ILE A 64 3.39 -24.82 2.31
N SER A 65 4.57 -25.07 1.74
CA SER A 65 5.84 -24.57 2.28
C SER A 65 5.86 -23.04 2.32
N ALA A 66 5.48 -22.41 1.20
CA ALA A 66 5.35 -20.95 1.10
C ALA A 66 4.34 -20.40 2.11
N LEU A 67 3.15 -21.01 2.18
CA LEU A 67 2.10 -20.58 3.11
C LEU A 67 2.55 -20.69 4.57
N ARG A 68 3.22 -21.79 4.95
CA ARG A 68 3.71 -21.98 6.33
C ARG A 68 4.79 -20.97 6.69
N ARG A 69 5.68 -20.64 5.76
CA ARG A 69 6.69 -19.60 5.95
C ARG A 69 6.02 -18.23 6.14
N TYR A 70 5.09 -17.86 5.27
CA TYR A 70 4.37 -16.59 5.40
C TYR A 70 3.56 -16.51 6.69
N ALA A 71 2.88 -17.58 7.08
CA ALA A 71 2.14 -17.63 8.34
C ALA A 71 3.06 -17.49 9.57
N ARG A 72 4.25 -18.10 9.52
CA ARG A 72 5.26 -17.99 10.59
C ARG A 72 5.78 -16.56 10.72
N ASP A 73 6.09 -15.92 9.59
CA ASP A 73 6.70 -14.58 9.56
C ASP A 73 5.66 -13.45 9.73
N ALA A 74 4.38 -13.73 9.50
CA ALA A 74 3.31 -12.74 9.47
C ALA A 74 3.20 -11.90 10.76
N PRO A 75 3.30 -12.46 11.99
CA PRO A 75 3.18 -11.65 13.21
C PRO A 75 4.23 -10.54 13.30
N ASP A 76 5.50 -10.85 13.00
CA ASP A 76 6.60 -9.91 13.10
C ASP A 76 6.56 -8.86 12.00
N VAL A 77 6.23 -9.29 10.77
CA VAL A 77 6.04 -8.40 9.62
C VAL A 77 4.88 -7.44 9.89
N THR A 78 3.74 -7.94 10.36
CA THR A 78 2.55 -7.13 10.64
C THR A 78 2.80 -6.15 11.77
N ARG A 79 3.43 -6.59 12.87
CA ARG A 79 3.81 -5.71 13.99
C ARG A 79 4.69 -4.56 13.52
N THR A 80 5.70 -4.86 12.71
CA THR A 80 6.63 -3.86 12.17
C THR A 80 5.91 -2.87 11.26
N ARG A 81 5.02 -3.35 10.37
CA ARG A 81 4.21 -2.49 9.50
C ARG A 81 3.26 -1.60 10.29
N HIS A 82 2.57 -2.16 11.27
CA HIS A 82 1.66 -1.43 12.13
C HIS A 82 2.37 -0.31 12.90
N SER A 83 3.53 -0.59 13.48
CA SER A 83 4.36 0.42 14.16
C SER A 83 4.76 1.57 13.22
N ARG A 84 5.19 1.25 11.98
CA ARG A 84 5.51 2.27 10.96
C ARG A 84 4.30 3.10 10.57
N ALA A 85 3.15 2.46 10.36
CA ALA A 85 1.91 3.14 10.01
C ALA A 85 1.46 4.10 11.11
N LEU A 86 1.53 3.70 12.38
CA LEU A 86 1.22 4.55 13.53
C LEU A 86 2.17 5.76 13.62
N LYS A 87 3.47 5.53 13.40
CA LYS A 87 4.46 6.62 13.39
C LYS A 87 4.16 7.64 12.29
N ALA A 88 3.93 7.17 11.05
CA ALA A 88 3.58 8.04 9.93
C ALA A 88 2.26 8.81 10.17
N LEU A 89 1.27 8.16 10.78
CA LEU A 89 0.01 8.81 11.16
C LEU A 89 0.25 9.94 12.18
N GLN A 90 1.10 9.69 13.18
CA GLN A 90 1.42 10.69 14.20
C GLN A 90 2.15 11.89 13.61
N GLU A 91 3.15 11.64 12.75
CA GLU A 91 3.89 12.69 12.04
C GLU A 91 2.95 13.53 11.17
N ASN A 92 2.07 12.90 10.39
CA ASN A 92 1.09 13.61 9.56
C ASN A 92 0.15 14.50 10.39
N LYS A 93 -0.32 14.03 11.55
CA LYS A 93 -1.13 14.85 12.46
C LYS A 93 -0.38 16.08 12.95
N MET A 94 0.90 15.93 13.30
CA MET A 94 1.73 17.06 13.73
C MET A 94 1.94 18.07 12.60
N TYR A 95 2.21 17.62 11.38
CA TYR A 95 2.35 18.49 10.22
C TYR A 95 1.05 19.24 9.92
N GLN A 96 -0.09 18.56 9.94
CA GLN A 96 -1.40 19.20 9.75
C GLN A 96 -1.70 20.24 10.84
N ALA A 97 -1.41 19.93 12.10
CA ALA A 97 -1.60 20.89 13.20
C ALA A 97 -0.71 22.14 13.02
N ALA A 98 0.55 21.95 12.63
CA ALA A 98 1.47 23.06 12.38
C ALA A 98 1.04 23.93 11.20
N ASP A 99 0.54 23.32 10.12
CA ASP A 99 0.06 24.04 8.95
C ASP A 99 -1.23 24.82 9.26
N ASN A 100 -2.15 24.22 10.01
CA ASN A 100 -3.36 24.89 10.50
C ASN A 100 -3.01 26.12 11.35
N LEU A 101 -2.00 26.03 12.23
CA LEU A 101 -1.55 27.17 13.03
C LEU A 101 -0.94 28.30 12.18
N ARG A 102 -0.27 27.97 11.07
CA ARG A 102 0.23 28.99 10.12
C ARG A 102 -0.88 29.68 9.34
N GLY A 103 -1.97 28.97 9.06
CA GLY A 103 -3.15 29.51 8.37
C GLY A 103 -4.03 30.41 9.25
N ILE A 104 -3.87 30.37 10.58
CA ILE A 104 -4.53 31.32 11.48
C ILE A 104 -3.79 32.66 11.36
N GLN A 105 -4.34 33.55 10.52
CA GLN A 105 -4.01 34.97 10.59
C GLN A 105 -4.29 35.42 12.03
N PRO A 106 -3.34 36.05 12.74
CA PRO A 106 -3.66 36.67 14.01
C PRO A 106 -4.79 37.66 13.73
N ALA A 107 -5.94 37.45 14.36
CA ALA A 107 -7.06 38.38 14.30
C ALA A 107 -6.49 39.78 14.49
N ASN A 108 -6.71 40.64 13.49
CA ASN A 108 -6.23 42.01 13.33
C ASN A 108 -5.58 42.49 14.61
N SER A 109 -4.25 42.56 14.58
CA SER A 109 -3.39 42.92 15.71
C SER A 109 -4.11 43.96 16.58
N TRP A 110 -4.31 43.70 17.87
CA TRP A 110 -4.90 44.68 18.79
C TRP A 110 -4.19 46.05 18.72
N LEU A 111 -2.93 46.06 18.25
CA LEU A 111 -2.15 47.27 17.93
C LEU A 111 -2.71 48.08 16.74
N GLU A 112 -3.35 47.46 15.75
CA GLU A 112 -4.07 48.18 14.67
C GLU A 112 -5.36 48.81 15.17
N ALA A 113 -6.10 48.13 16.06
CA ALA A 113 -7.32 48.68 16.65
C ALA A 113 -7.05 49.93 17.52
N MET A 114 -5.91 49.97 18.23
CA MET A 114 -5.51 51.10 19.07
C MET A 114 -5.07 52.35 18.27
N ASN A 115 -4.70 52.20 16.99
CA ASN A 115 -4.32 53.33 16.13
C ASN A 115 -5.51 54.09 15.51
N THR A 116 -6.74 53.60 15.71
CA THR A 116 -7.94 54.20 15.07
C THR A 116 -8.74 55.14 15.98
N LEU A 117 -8.33 55.35 17.23
CA LEU A 117 -9.11 56.10 18.21
C LEU A 117 -8.74 57.59 18.39
N ASP A 118 -7.68 58.11 17.76
CA ASP A 118 -7.25 59.51 17.97
C ASP A 118 -6.97 60.28 16.67
N ALA A 119 -8.00 60.53 15.87
CA ALA A 119 -7.94 61.54 14.81
C ALA A 119 -9.20 62.41 14.79
N PRO A 120 -9.19 63.62 15.39
CA PRO A 120 -10.27 64.57 15.23
C PRO A 120 -10.27 65.16 13.82
N ALA A 121 -11.40 65.04 13.12
CA ALA A 121 -11.62 65.68 11.83
C ALA A 121 -11.69 67.20 12.01
N MET A 122 -10.66 67.91 11.52
CA MET A 122 -10.69 69.37 11.41
C MET A 122 -11.38 69.75 10.10
N ASP A 123 -12.64 70.12 10.23
CA ASP A 123 -13.50 70.67 9.19
C ASP A 123 -12.93 72.02 8.69
N ARG A 124 -12.49 72.06 7.43
CA ARG A 124 -12.04 73.30 6.78
C ARG A 124 -13.23 73.99 6.16
N VAL A 125 -13.80 74.96 6.87
CA VAL A 125 -14.76 75.92 6.33
C VAL A 125 -14.00 76.97 5.50
N LEU A 126 -14.34 77.02 4.22
CA LEU A 126 -13.95 78.04 3.24
C LEU A 126 -14.66 79.37 3.54
N HIS A 127 -13.91 80.48 3.57
CA HIS A 127 -14.36 81.80 3.11
C HIS A 127 -13.16 82.64 2.65
#